data_AF-A0A7Y5A307-F1
#
_entry.id   AF-A0A7Y5A307-F1
#
_cell.length_a   1.000
_cell.length_b   1.000
_cell.length_c   1.000
_cell.angle_alpha   90.00
_cell.angle_beta   90.00
_cell.angle_gamma   90.00
#
_symmetry.space_group_name_H-M   'P 1'
#
loop_
_entity.id
_entity.type
_entity.pdbx_description
1 polymer ?
#
loop_
_entity_poly.entity_id
_entity_poly.type
_entity_poly.pdbx_seq_one_letter_code
_entity_poly.pdbx_strand_id
1 'polypeptide(L)'
;MELINPGIGLIFWMSLAFGIVFFILKKFVWPPIIQALNDRERHIEEALQAADIAHEEMKKLKLDNEQLLKDAKEERDAIMTEARKIREKMLEEARVKANQEADRIVESAKERINHERLAAMTDIKNQIAEISIEVAERILREKLTAPKSQQEYIERLLNEKQLN
;
A
#
# COMPACT_ATOMS: atom_id res chain seq x y z
N MET A 1 -114.89 -27.49 5.16
CA MET A 1 -113.46 -27.62 5.52
C MET A 1 -112.77 -28.42 4.41
N GLU A 2 -112.61 -27.84 3.21
CA GLU A 2 -111.92 -28.49 2.07
C GLU A 2 -110.97 -27.52 1.33
N LEU A 3 -110.44 -26.53 2.04
CA LEU A 3 -109.50 -25.53 1.49
C LEU A 3 -108.06 -25.69 2.00
N ILE A 4 -107.75 -26.84 2.63
CA ILE A 4 -106.41 -27.14 3.15
C ILE A 4 -106.00 -28.56 2.76
N ASN A 5 -106.11 -28.87 1.47
CA ASN A 5 -105.25 -29.89 0.89
C ASN A 5 -104.70 -29.31 -0.41
N PRO A 6 -103.45 -28.81 -0.44
CA PRO A 6 -102.85 -28.43 -1.71
C PRO A 6 -102.95 -29.65 -2.62
N GLY A 7 -103.68 -29.53 -3.74
CA GLY A 7 -103.89 -30.65 -4.64
C GLY A 7 -102.54 -31.29 -4.97
N ILE A 8 -102.46 -32.61 -4.95
CA ILE A 8 -101.22 -33.39 -5.12
C ILE A 8 -100.40 -32.92 -6.34
N GLY A 9 -101.08 -32.43 -7.40
CA GLY A 9 -100.46 -31.82 -8.57
C GLY A 9 -99.66 -30.53 -8.31
N LEU A 10 -100.11 -29.63 -7.41
CA LEU A 10 -99.37 -28.41 -7.05
C LEU A 10 -98.08 -28.74 -6.32
N ILE A 11 -98.13 -29.67 -5.36
CA ILE A 11 -96.93 -30.14 -4.65
C ILE A 11 -95.95 -30.77 -5.65
N PHE A 12 -96.44 -31.61 -6.57
CA PHE A 12 -95.61 -32.24 -7.59
C PHE A 12 -94.88 -31.23 -8.48
N TRP A 13 -95.60 -30.26 -9.06
CA TRP A 13 -94.98 -29.23 -9.92
C TRP A 13 -94.04 -28.30 -9.15
N MET A 14 -94.36 -27.97 -7.90
CA MET A 14 -93.49 -27.17 -7.02
C MET A 14 -92.20 -27.92 -6.67
N SER A 15 -92.28 -29.20 -6.30
CA SER A 15 -91.10 -30.04 -6.02
C SER A 15 -90.26 -30.26 -7.28
N LEU A 16 -90.89 -30.42 -8.45
CA LEU A 16 -90.17 -30.53 -9.72
C LEU A 16 -89.43 -29.23 -10.07
N ALA A 17 -90.10 -28.08 -9.97
CA ALA A 17 -89.49 -26.78 -10.19
C ALA A 17 -88.33 -26.50 -9.20
N PHE A 18 -88.54 -26.81 -7.91
CA PHE A 18 -87.50 -26.71 -6.89
C PHE A 18 -86.32 -27.65 -7.19
N GLY A 19 -86.58 -28.89 -7.60
CA GLY A 19 -85.55 -29.85 -7.96
C GLY A 19 -84.71 -29.40 -9.15
N ILE A 20 -85.34 -28.82 -10.18
CA ILE A 20 -84.65 -28.25 -11.34
C ILE A 20 -83.75 -27.09 -10.92
N VAL A 21 -84.28 -26.13 -10.13
CA VAL A 21 -83.50 -24.99 -9.64
C VAL A 21 -82.35 -25.47 -8.73
N PHE A 22 -82.62 -26.41 -7.82
CA PHE A 22 -81.60 -26.99 -6.95
C PHE A 22 -80.47 -27.66 -7.74
N PHE A 23 -80.82 -28.40 -8.79
CA PHE A 23 -79.82 -29.05 -9.64
C PHE A 23 -78.98 -28.03 -10.43
N ILE A 24 -79.61 -26.95 -10.91
CA ILE A 24 -78.91 -25.83 -11.57
C ILE A 24 -77.96 -25.15 -10.57
N LEU A 25 -78.42 -24.80 -9.37
CA LEU A 25 -77.58 -24.16 -8.35
C LEU A 25 -76.43 -25.08 -7.91
N LYS A 26 -76.70 -26.36 -7.67
CA LYS A 26 -75.68 -27.34 -7.31
C LYS A 26 -74.62 -27.50 -8.41
N LYS A 27 -75.02 -27.50 -9.68
CA LYS A 27 -74.10 -27.72 -10.80
C LYS A 27 -73.37 -26.45 -11.24
N PHE A 28 -74.00 -25.28 -11.17
CA PHE A 28 -73.43 -24.04 -11.72
C PHE A 28 -72.90 -23.07 -10.67
N VAL A 29 -73.47 -23.02 -9.46
CA VAL A 29 -73.11 -22.01 -8.44
C VAL A 29 -72.12 -22.54 -7.41
N TRP A 30 -72.24 -23.81 -7.02
CA TRP A 30 -71.31 -24.41 -6.04
C TRP A 30 -69.85 -24.50 -6.53
N PRO A 31 -69.56 -24.95 -7.77
CA PRO A 31 -68.19 -25.05 -8.26
C PRO A 31 -67.39 -23.74 -8.21
N PRO A 32 -67.89 -22.57 -8.70
CA PRO A 32 -67.12 -21.33 -8.65
C PRO A 32 -66.87 -20.81 -7.23
N ILE A 33 -67.77 -21.08 -6.28
CA ILE A 33 -67.59 -20.68 -4.87
C ILE A 33 -66.45 -21.47 -4.23
N ILE A 34 -66.44 -22.80 -4.42
CA ILE A 34 -65.37 -23.65 -3.89
C ILE A 34 -64.05 -23.33 -4.58
N GLN A 35 -64.06 -23.08 -5.89
CA GLN A 35 -62.87 -22.67 -6.61
C GLN A 35 -62.30 -21.35 -6.07
N ALA A 36 -63.14 -20.33 -5.85
CA ALA A 36 -62.70 -19.05 -5.28
C ALA A 36 -62.13 -19.20 -3.86
N LEU A 37 -62.67 -20.11 -3.05
CA LEU A 37 -62.14 -20.41 -1.72
C LEU A 37 -60.78 -21.10 -1.79
N ASN A 38 -60.65 -22.11 -2.65
CA ASN A 38 -59.39 -22.84 -2.86
C ASN A 38 -58.31 -21.93 -3.44
N ASP A 39 -58.65 -21.04 -4.39
CA ASP A 39 -57.71 -20.07 -4.95
C ASP A 39 -57.23 -19.10 -3.86
N ARG A 40 -58.13 -18.65 -2.98
CA ARG A 40 -57.74 -17.81 -1.84
C ARG A 40 -56.84 -18.54 -0.85
N GLU A 41 -57.16 -19.79 -0.52
CA GLU A 41 -56.34 -20.62 0.36
C GLU A 41 -54.93 -20.81 -0.23
N ARG A 42 -54.85 -21.20 -1.51
CA ARG A 42 -53.57 -21.34 -2.22
C ARG A 42 -52.78 -20.04 -2.24
N HIS A 43 -53.42 -18.90 -2.52
CA HIS A 43 -52.73 -17.60 -2.50
C HIS A 43 -52.19 -17.23 -1.12
N ILE A 44 -52.91 -17.55 -0.05
CA ILE A 44 -52.43 -17.30 1.32
C ILE A 44 -51.25 -18.21 1.64
N GLU A 45 -51.33 -19.49 1.27
CA GLU A 45 -50.25 -20.45 1.46
C GLU A 45 -48.99 -20.02 0.69
N GLU A 46 -49.12 -19.67 -0.59
CA GLU A 46 -48.02 -19.17 -1.42
C GLU A 46 -47.41 -17.89 -0.84
N ALA A 47 -48.23 -16.95 -0.36
CA ALA A 47 -47.75 -15.71 0.25
C ALA A 47 -47.00 -15.95 1.56
N LEU A 48 -47.48 -16.88 2.39
CA LEU A 48 -46.80 -17.27 3.64
C LEU A 48 -45.47 -17.97 3.35
N GLN A 49 -45.45 -18.92 2.41
CA GLN A 49 -44.22 -19.60 1.99
C GLN A 49 -43.20 -18.61 1.43
N ALA A 50 -43.64 -17.66 0.60
CA ALA A 50 -42.76 -16.61 0.07
C ALA A 50 -42.21 -15.70 1.18
N ALA A 51 -43.01 -15.37 2.19
CA ALA A 51 -42.58 -14.57 3.34
C ALA A 51 -41.55 -15.31 4.20
N ASP A 52 -41.74 -16.61 4.44
CA ASP A 52 -40.81 -17.45 5.20
C ASP A 52 -39.47 -17.58 4.46
N ILE A 53 -39.49 -17.84 3.15
CA ILE A 53 -38.27 -17.89 2.32
C ILE A 53 -37.54 -16.55 2.35
N ALA A 54 -38.25 -15.43 2.16
CA ALA A 54 -37.64 -14.11 2.21
C ALA A 54 -37.02 -13.80 3.59
N HIS A 55 -37.64 -14.26 4.67
CA HIS A 55 -37.12 -14.09 6.01
C HIS A 55 -35.85 -14.94 6.25
N GLU A 56 -35.84 -16.19 5.78
CA GLU A 56 -34.64 -17.04 5.83
C GLU A 56 -33.49 -16.48 4.99
N GLU A 57 -33.77 -16.03 3.77
CA GLU A 57 -32.79 -15.37 2.90
C GLU A 57 -32.23 -14.10 3.53
N MET A 58 -33.09 -13.26 4.13
CA MET A 58 -32.66 -12.07 4.86
C MET A 58 -31.74 -12.43 6.03
N LYS A 59 -32.08 -13.45 6.80
CA LYS A 59 -31.26 -13.92 7.92
C LYS A 59 -29.90 -14.41 7.44
N LYS A 60 -29.88 -15.19 6.34
CA LYS A 60 -28.64 -15.67 5.72
C LYS A 60 -27.79 -14.51 5.21
N LEU A 61 -28.39 -13.56 4.47
CA LEU A 61 -27.71 -12.39 3.96
C LEU A 61 -27.11 -11.54 5.08
N LYS A 62 -27.80 -11.43 6.22
CA LYS A 62 -27.28 -10.73 7.39
C LYS A 62 -26.05 -11.42 7.97
N LEU A 63 -26.09 -12.75 8.14
CA LEU A 63 -24.95 -13.53 8.61
C LEU A 63 -23.76 -13.44 7.65
N ASP A 64 -24.01 -13.55 6.34
CA ASP A 64 -22.97 -13.43 5.31
C ASP A 64 -22.33 -12.04 5.32
N ASN A 65 -23.13 -10.97 5.50
CA ASN A 65 -22.61 -9.61 5.66
C ASN A 65 -21.79 -9.43 6.94
N GLU A 66 -22.25 -9.96 8.07
CA GLU A 66 -21.51 -9.90 9.33
C GLU A 66 -20.16 -10.62 9.20
N GLN A 67 -20.14 -11.78 8.53
CA GLN A 67 -18.92 -12.52 8.24
C GLN A 67 -18.00 -11.74 7.29
N LEU A 68 -18.53 -11.19 6.19
CA LEU A 68 -17.76 -10.39 5.25
C LEU A 68 -17.14 -9.15 5.93
N LEU A 69 -17.88 -8.48 6.80
CA LEU A 69 -17.37 -7.34 7.58
C LEU A 69 -16.28 -7.75 8.57
N LYS A 70 -16.37 -8.94 9.15
CA LYS A 70 -15.32 -9.49 10.01
C LYS A 70 -14.06 -9.80 9.21
N ASP A 71 -14.19 -10.51 8.10
CA ASP A 71 -13.08 -10.87 7.22
C ASP A 71 -12.37 -9.63 6.67
N ALA A 72 -13.13 -8.62 6.24
CA ALA A 72 -12.58 -7.34 5.78
C ALA A 72 -11.81 -6.60 6.89
N LYS A 73 -12.24 -6.69 8.15
CA LYS A 73 -11.52 -6.09 9.28
C LYS A 73 -10.23 -6.84 9.57
N GLU A 74 -10.27 -8.17 9.55
CA GLU A 74 -9.09 -9.02 9.76
C GLU A 74 -8.05 -8.79 8.66
N GLU A 75 -8.47 -8.74 7.40
CA GLU A 75 -7.60 -8.44 6.26
C GLU A 75 -7.00 -7.03 6.36
N ARG A 76 -7.81 -6.01 6.69
CA ARG A 76 -7.33 -4.65 6.94
C ARG A 76 -6.26 -4.61 8.03
N ASP A 77 -6.48 -5.32 9.13
CA ASP A 77 -5.56 -5.31 10.26
C ASP A 77 -4.25 -6.06 9.91
N ALA A 78 -4.34 -7.12 9.11
CA ALA A 78 -3.18 -7.81 8.55
C ALA A 78 -2.36 -6.89 7.61
N ILE A 79 -3.02 -6.20 6.68
CA ILE A 79 -2.39 -5.23 5.78
C ILE A 79 -1.73 -4.11 6.58
N MET A 80 -2.39 -3.56 7.60
CA MET A 80 -1.85 -2.50 8.43
C MET A 80 -0.62 -2.95 9.21
N THR A 81 -0.64 -4.18 9.73
CA THR A 81 0.48 -4.78 10.46
C THR A 81 1.66 -5.00 9.52
N GLU A 82 1.42 -5.53 8.33
CA GLU A 82 2.48 -5.75 7.34
C GLU A 82 3.08 -4.42 6.85
N ALA A 83 2.24 -3.41 6.60
CA ALA A 83 2.71 -2.07 6.24
C ALA A 83 3.61 -1.45 7.33
N ARG A 84 3.30 -1.67 8.61
CA ARG A 84 4.15 -1.23 9.73
C ARG A 84 5.49 -1.95 9.73
N LYS A 85 5.51 -3.28 9.55
CA LYS A 85 6.75 -4.06 9.46
C LYS A 85 7.63 -3.61 8.29
N ILE A 86 7.04 -3.41 7.11
CA ILE A 86 7.75 -2.93 5.93
C ILE A 86 8.33 -1.54 6.18
N ARG A 87 7.56 -0.65 6.81
CA ARG A 87 8.03 0.70 7.17
C ARG A 87 9.21 0.65 8.14
N GLU A 88 9.12 -0.15 9.19
CA GLU A 88 10.21 -0.30 10.18
C GLU A 88 11.47 -0.87 9.51
N LYS A 89 11.32 -1.90 8.68
CA LYS A 89 12.43 -2.47 7.90
C LYS A 89 13.05 -1.45 6.97
N MET A 90 12.24 -0.68 6.24
CA MET A 90 12.71 0.37 5.33
C MET A 90 13.46 1.47 6.08
N LEU A 91 12.96 1.87 7.27
CA LEU A 91 13.63 2.86 8.10
C LEU A 91 14.99 2.34 8.60
N GLU A 92 15.06 1.08 9.01
CA GLU A 92 16.32 0.47 9.45
C GLU A 92 17.32 0.34 8.29
N GLU A 93 16.88 -0.13 7.13
CA GLU A 93 17.71 -0.18 5.93
C GLU A 93 18.21 1.21 5.52
N ALA A 94 17.35 2.24 5.61
CA ALA A 94 17.73 3.61 5.32
C ALA A 94 18.77 4.15 6.32
N ARG A 95 18.63 3.85 7.61
CA ARG A 95 19.61 4.20 8.65
C ARG A 95 20.96 3.52 8.42
N VAL A 96 20.94 2.23 8.12
CA VAL A 96 22.17 1.47 7.82
C VAL A 96 22.88 2.06 6.60
N LYS A 97 22.15 2.34 5.51
CA LYS A 97 22.72 2.98 4.31
C LYS A 97 23.26 4.38 4.61
N ALA A 98 22.54 5.18 5.41
CA ALA A 98 22.98 6.51 5.78
C ALA A 98 24.28 6.48 6.61
N ASN A 99 24.39 5.56 7.58
CA ASN A 99 25.61 5.37 8.36
C ASN A 99 26.78 4.92 7.47
N GLN A 100 26.55 3.95 6.58
CA GLN A 100 27.57 3.51 5.63
C GLN A 100 28.06 4.64 4.72
N GLU A 101 27.17 5.49 4.24
CA GLU A 101 27.54 6.63 3.39
C GLU A 101 28.27 7.70 4.21
N ALA A 102 27.85 7.96 5.45
CA ALA A 102 28.55 8.86 6.36
C ALA A 102 29.99 8.38 6.62
N ASP A 103 30.18 7.08 6.89
CA ASP A 103 31.50 6.49 7.10
C ASP A 103 32.38 6.62 5.85
N ARG A 104 31.83 6.39 4.64
CA ARG A 104 32.55 6.61 3.38
C ARG A 104 32.95 8.07 3.19
N ILE A 105 32.06 9.01 3.49
CA ILE A 105 32.35 10.45 3.38
C ILE A 105 33.48 10.83 4.33
N VAL A 106 33.43 10.36 5.59
CA VAL A 106 34.47 10.61 6.59
C VAL A 106 35.81 10.03 6.14
N GLU A 107 35.83 8.80 5.63
CA GLU A 107 37.07 8.17 5.18
C GLU A 107 37.66 8.89 3.97
N SER A 108 36.83 9.22 2.98
CA SER A 108 37.24 10.02 1.83
C SER A 108 37.73 11.42 2.23
N ALA A 109 37.14 12.03 3.25
CA ALA A 109 37.63 13.31 3.79
C ALA A 109 39.00 13.18 4.45
N LYS A 110 39.24 12.11 5.23
CA LYS A 110 40.57 11.83 5.82
C LYS A 110 41.63 11.60 4.74
N GLU A 111 41.30 10.84 3.69
CA GLU A 111 42.20 10.63 2.55
C GLU A 111 42.55 11.96 1.89
N ARG A 112 41.55 12.81 1.60
CA ARG A 112 41.78 14.17 1.06
C ARG A 112 42.68 15.00 1.96
N ILE A 113 42.42 15.03 3.28
CA ILE A 113 43.25 15.75 4.25
C ILE A 113 44.69 15.25 4.24
N ASN A 114 44.91 13.94 4.16
CA ASN A 114 46.26 13.37 4.09
C ASN A 114 46.98 13.77 2.80
N HIS A 115 46.29 13.76 1.66
CA HIS A 115 46.83 14.23 0.39
C HIS A 115 47.17 15.73 0.43
N GLU A 116 46.28 16.56 0.94
CA GLU A 116 46.52 18.01 1.10
C GLU A 116 47.70 18.29 2.04
N ARG A 117 47.83 17.54 3.14
CA ARG A 117 48.97 17.64 4.06
C ARG A 117 50.29 17.31 3.36
N LEU A 118 50.31 16.26 2.54
CA LEU A 118 51.50 15.87 1.77
C LEU A 118 51.86 16.93 0.71
N ALA A 119 50.86 17.49 0.03
CA ALA A 119 51.06 18.58 -0.91
C ALA A 119 51.62 19.83 -0.21
N ALA A 120 50.99 20.27 0.88
CA ALA A 120 51.45 21.42 1.67
C ALA A 120 52.88 21.22 2.21
N MET A 121 53.22 20.00 2.66
CA MET A 121 54.58 19.69 3.11
C MET A 121 55.60 19.78 1.96
N THR A 122 55.20 19.40 0.75
CA THR A 122 56.04 19.50 -0.45
C THR A 122 56.25 20.97 -0.84
N ASP A 123 55.19 21.78 -0.80
CA ASP A 123 55.27 23.21 -1.05
C ASP A 123 56.18 23.93 -0.05
N ILE A 124 56.07 23.59 1.24
CA ILE A 124 56.96 24.13 2.29
C ILE A 124 58.42 23.76 2.01
N LYS A 125 58.70 22.50 1.63
CA LYS A 125 60.07 22.07 1.28
C LYS A 125 60.63 22.86 0.10
N ASN A 126 59.82 23.09 -0.92
CA ASN A 126 60.23 23.88 -2.09
C ASN A 126 60.51 25.33 -1.72
N GLN A 127 59.66 25.97 -0.90
CA GLN A 127 59.89 27.32 -0.41
C GLN A 127 61.17 27.43 0.45
N ILE A 128 61.42 26.45 1.32
CA ILE A 128 62.65 26.42 2.11
C ILE A 128 63.88 26.26 1.21
N ALA A 129 63.81 25.42 0.18
CA ALA A 129 64.90 25.25 -0.77
C ALA A 129 65.20 26.55 -1.53
N GLU A 130 64.17 27.27 -1.99
CA GLU A 130 64.30 28.56 -2.67
C GLU A 130 64.92 29.62 -1.76
N ILE A 131 64.43 29.76 -0.53
CA ILE A 131 65.01 30.68 0.48
C ILE A 131 66.47 30.31 0.78
N SER A 132 66.79 29.01 0.88
CA SER A 132 68.16 28.55 1.14
C SER A 132 69.12 28.93 0.00
N ILE A 133 68.65 28.81 -1.25
CA ILE A 133 69.41 29.23 -2.44
C ILE A 133 69.61 30.75 -2.43
N GLU A 134 68.57 31.53 -2.14
CA GLU A 134 68.66 33.00 -2.06
C GLU A 134 69.66 33.45 -0.99
N VAL A 135 69.63 32.84 0.20
CA VAL A 135 70.59 33.12 1.27
C VAL A 135 72.00 32.73 0.87
N ALA A 136 72.19 31.57 0.25
CA ALA A 136 73.49 31.12 -0.24
C ALA A 136 74.05 32.08 -1.31
N GLU A 137 73.21 32.54 -2.25
CA GLU A 137 73.59 33.53 -3.27
C GLU A 137 74.02 34.84 -2.61
N ARG A 138 73.26 35.32 -1.62
CA ARG A 138 73.55 36.58 -0.92
C ARG A 138 74.87 36.51 -0.16
N ILE A 139 75.13 35.41 0.56
CA ILE A 139 76.40 35.18 1.27
C ILE A 139 77.57 35.09 0.28
N LEU A 140 77.39 34.36 -0.83
CA LEU A 140 78.42 34.21 -1.86
C LEU A 140 78.76 35.56 -2.50
N ARG A 141 77.73 36.35 -2.83
CA ARG A 141 77.89 37.70 -3.38
C ARG A 141 78.62 38.62 -2.41
N GLU A 142 78.33 38.56 -1.11
CA GLU A 142 79.03 39.33 -0.07
C GLU A 142 80.51 38.90 0.06
N LYS A 143 80.80 37.59 0.04
CA LYS A 143 82.16 37.06 0.13
C LYS A 143 83.02 37.32 -1.11
N LEU A 144 82.42 37.36 -2.29
CA LEU A 144 83.12 37.62 -3.55
C LEU A 144 83.37 39.11 -3.83
N THR A 145 82.92 40.02 -2.96
CA THR A 145 83.18 41.47 -3.09
C THR A 145 84.65 41.85 -2.88
N ALA A 146 85.46 40.97 -2.27
CA ALA A 146 86.89 41.19 -2.06
C ALA A 146 87.73 40.66 -3.25
N PRO A 147 88.61 41.48 -3.88
CA PRO A 147 89.37 41.09 -5.08
C PRO A 147 90.21 39.81 -4.95
N LYS A 148 90.78 39.57 -3.76
CA LYS A 148 91.58 38.37 -3.46
C LYS A 148 90.74 37.08 -3.48
N SER A 149 89.53 37.13 -2.93
CA SER A 149 88.64 35.97 -2.81
C SER A 149 88.09 35.50 -4.16
N GLN A 150 87.93 36.43 -5.11
CA GLN A 150 87.50 36.13 -6.46
C GLN A 150 88.59 35.45 -7.30
N GLN A 151 89.86 35.88 -7.16
CA GLN A 151 91.00 35.24 -7.82
C GLN A 151 91.24 33.81 -7.31
N GLU A 152 91.17 33.61 -5.99
CA GLU A 152 91.37 32.32 -5.33
C GLU A 152 90.25 31.30 -5.70
N TYR A 153 89.02 31.77 -5.93
CA TYR A 153 87.91 30.94 -6.41
C TYR A 153 88.09 30.52 -7.88
N ILE A 154 88.56 31.43 -8.74
CA ILE A 154 88.86 31.13 -10.15
C ILE A 154 90.00 30.11 -10.26
N GLU A 155 91.07 30.26 -9.48
CA GLU A 155 92.16 29.27 -9.44
C GLU A 155 91.68 27.89 -8.94
N ARG A 156 90.78 27.84 -7.95
CA ARG A 156 90.17 26.58 -7.49
C ARG A 156 89.32 25.91 -8.56
N LEU A 157 88.44 26.64 -9.26
CA LEU A 157 87.60 26.10 -10.33
C LEU A 157 88.43 25.60 -11.52
N LEU A 158 89.52 26.30 -11.85
CA LEU A 158 90.45 25.87 -12.89
C LEU A 158 91.19 24.59 -12.49
N ASN A 159 91.59 24.45 -11.23
CA ASN A 159 92.20 23.22 -10.72
C ASN A 159 91.21 22.04 -10.68
N GLU A 160 89.97 22.24 -10.24
CA GLU A 160 88.96 21.18 -10.13
C GLU A 160 88.56 20.61 -11.51
N LYS A 161 88.54 21.46 -12.55
CA LYS A 161 88.35 21.02 -13.94
C LYS A 161 89.56 20.34 -14.58
N GLN A 162 90.75 20.48 -14.00
CA GLN A 162 91.96 19.75 -14.44
C GLN A 162 92.13 18.41 -13.71
N LEU A 163 91.33 18.17 -12.66
CA LEU A 163 91.33 16.95 -11.84
C LEU A 163 90.27 15.90 -12.26
N ASN A 164 89.50 16.19 -13.31
CA ASN A 164 88.66 15.23 -14.07
C ASN A 164 89.06 15.25 -15.55
#